data_AF-A0A9P5W6C2-F1
#
_entry.id   AF-A0A9P5W6C2-F1
#
_cell.length_a   1.000
_cell.length_b   1.000
_cell.length_c   1.000
_cell.angle_alpha   90.00
_cell.angle_beta   90.00
_cell.angle_gamma   90.00
#
_symmetry.space_group_name_H-M   'P 1'
#
loop_
_entity.id
_entity.type
_entity.pdbx_description
1 polymer ?
#
loop_
_entity_poly.entity_id
_entity_poly.type
_entity_poly.pdbx_seq_one_letter_code
_entity_poly.pdbx_strand_id
1 'polypeptide(L)'
;MIADDTPNEAGLIPTLENEILLLADHEAWLDAQIRELEFTNKQDTASSLNDTHSPEESRRGIEQRIDILKQELLTAASLESVRAKVVDRLLADAIQERDAVVSEYLLIHRDLQKARQELSTTQIQVLDCQYDNRKLVQLLSSETEAAKEATASRNPEDDQRAARRIEEGLKDVNIKDDIVSNVLQGLMLESGVDWVNDPHYLSVMLRLKRAE
;
A
#
# COMPACT_ATOMS: atom_id res chain seq x y z
N MET A 1 -24.22 -9.18 3.84
CA MET A 1 -23.53 -9.21 5.14
C MET A 1 -22.55 -8.06 5.13
N ILE A 2 -22.97 -6.93 5.70
CA ILE A 2 -22.15 -5.73 5.84
C ILE A 2 -21.58 -5.81 7.25
N ALA A 3 -20.27 -5.99 7.37
CA ALA A 3 -19.57 -5.90 8.65
C ALA A 3 -19.49 -4.42 9.01
N ASP A 4 -20.14 -4.08 10.11
CA ASP A 4 -20.17 -2.77 10.73
C ASP A 4 -18.97 -2.70 11.68
N ASP A 5 -17.85 -2.15 11.19
CA ASP A 5 -16.64 -1.91 11.97
C ASP A 5 -16.78 -0.54 12.64
N THR A 6 -17.40 -0.51 13.82
CA THR A 6 -17.35 0.63 14.72
C THR A 6 -16.16 0.43 15.69
N PRO A 7 -15.22 1.39 15.79
CA PRO A 7 -14.06 1.23 16.65
C PRO A 7 -14.48 1.46 18.11
N ASN A 8 -14.39 0.41 18.92
CA ASN A 8 -14.02 0.39 20.35
C ASN A 8 -13.95 1.74 21.12
N GLU A 9 -15.06 2.46 21.27
CA GLU A 9 -15.18 3.54 22.27
C GLU A 9 -15.60 3.00 23.65
N ALA A 10 -16.06 1.75 23.75
CA ALA A 10 -16.55 1.16 25.00
C ALA A 10 -15.45 0.71 25.99
N GLY A 11 -14.17 0.76 25.59
CA GLY A 11 -13.03 0.31 26.41
C GLY A 11 -12.29 1.41 27.19
N LEU A 12 -12.58 2.69 26.91
CA LEU A 12 -11.87 3.85 27.49
C LEU A 12 -12.57 4.44 28.72
N ILE A 13 -13.88 4.22 28.86
CA ILE A 13 -14.68 4.78 29.97
C ILE A 13 -14.37 4.10 31.31
N PRO A 14 -14.24 2.75 31.41
CA PRO A 14 -13.95 2.09 32.68
C PRO A 14 -12.54 2.36 33.21
N THR A 15 -11.60 2.68 32.31
CA THR A 15 -10.21 2.98 32.65
C THR A 15 -10.06 4.42 33.16
N LEU A 16 -10.77 5.37 32.55
CA LEU A 16 -10.87 6.75 33.04
C LEU A 16 -11.56 6.85 34.41
N GLU A 17 -12.65 6.10 34.64
CA GLU A 17 -13.32 6.08 35.95
C GLU A 17 -12.41 5.56 37.07
N ASN A 18 -11.61 4.52 36.78
CA ASN A 18 -10.62 4.00 37.73
C ASN A 18 -9.47 4.98 37.98
N GLU A 19 -8.99 5.69 36.95
CA GLU A 19 -7.96 6.73 37.12
C GLU A 19 -8.47 7.93 37.92
N ILE A 20 -9.73 8.33 37.72
CA ILE A 20 -10.37 9.40 38.49
C ILE A 20 -10.51 9.00 39.96
N LEU A 21 -10.91 7.76 40.24
CA LEU A 21 -11.03 7.26 41.61
C LEU A 21 -9.67 7.24 42.31
N LEU A 22 -8.62 6.83 41.60
CA LEU A 22 -7.26 6.77 42.13
C LEU A 22 -6.67 8.15 42.41
N LEU A 23 -7.00 9.14 41.57
CA LEU A 23 -6.65 10.54 41.79
C LEU A 23 -7.40 11.13 43.00
N ALA A 24 -8.68 10.80 43.16
CA ALA A 24 -9.48 11.26 44.30
C ALA A 24 -8.96 10.70 45.64
N ASP A 25 -8.57 9.43 45.67
CA ASP A 25 -7.95 8.82 46.87
C ASP A 25 -6.60 9.46 47.20
N HIS A 26 -5.79 9.79 46.18
CA HIS A 26 -4.52 10.46 46.36
C HIS A 26 -4.68 11.91 46.83
N GLU A 27 -5.69 12.63 46.32
CA GLU A 27 -6.05 13.98 46.78
C GLU A 27 -6.46 13.97 48.26
N ALA A 28 -7.32 13.02 48.66
CA ALA A 28 -7.74 12.85 50.05
C ALA A 28 -6.55 12.54 51.00
N TRP A 29 -5.56 11.78 50.52
CA TRP A 29 -4.34 11.50 51.28
C TRP A 29 -3.46 12.75 51.45
N LEU A 30 -3.28 13.54 50.39
CA LEU A 30 -2.52 14.79 50.45
C LEU A 30 -3.19 15.80 51.38
N ASP A 31 -4.52 15.93 51.35
CA ASP A 31 -5.28 16.80 52.25
C ASP A 31 -5.13 16.38 53.72
N ALA A 32 -5.09 15.08 54.00
CA ALA A 32 -4.86 14.57 55.35
C ALA A 32 -3.45 14.93 55.84
N GLN A 33 -2.43 14.79 55.00
CA GLN A 33 -1.06 15.20 55.33
C GLN A 33 -0.93 16.70 55.56
N ILE A 34 -1.55 17.52 54.72
CA ILE A 34 -1.54 18.98 54.88
C ILE A 34 -2.17 19.35 56.22
N ARG A 35 -3.31 18.75 56.57
CA ARG A 35 -3.99 19.01 57.84
C ARG A 35 -3.15 18.59 59.06
N GLU A 36 -2.42 17.48 58.96
CA GLU A 36 -1.50 17.04 60.01
C GLU A 36 -0.32 18.02 60.17
N LEU A 37 0.29 18.45 59.06
CA LEU A 37 1.36 19.46 59.07
C LEU A 37 0.88 20.82 59.59
N GLU A 38 -0.34 21.23 59.25
CA GLU A 38 -0.95 22.44 59.80
C GLU A 38 -1.20 22.33 61.31
N PHE A 39 -1.58 21.14 61.79
CA PHE A 39 -1.77 20.89 63.21
C PHE A 39 -0.45 20.95 63.98
N THR A 40 0.61 20.31 63.47
CA THR A 40 1.94 20.38 64.10
C THR A 40 2.48 21.81 64.11
N ASN A 41 2.30 22.56 63.03
CA ASN A 41 2.75 23.95 62.96
C ASN A 41 1.97 24.86 63.93
N LYS A 42 0.65 24.66 64.07
CA LYS A 42 -0.16 25.37 65.07
C LYS A 42 0.26 25.03 66.49
N GLN A 43 0.61 23.77 66.76
CA GLN A 43 1.09 23.33 68.07
C GLN A 43 2.47 23.91 68.40
N ASP A 44 3.35 24.06 67.41
CA ASP A 44 4.65 24.74 67.57
C ASP A 44 4.47 26.24 67.83
N THR A 45 3.55 26.91 67.14
CA THR A 45 3.25 28.34 67.40
C THR A 45 2.59 28.58 68.77
N ALA A 46 1.78 27.64 69.28
CA ALA A 46 1.18 27.73 70.61
C ALA A 46 2.21 27.47 71.73
N SER A 47 3.21 26.62 71.47
CA SER A 47 4.31 26.33 72.41
C SER A 47 5.32 27.49 72.48
N SER A 48 5.46 28.27 71.40
CA SER A 48 6.36 29.44 71.31
C SER A 48 5.86 30.68 72.08
N LEU A 49 4.63 30.71 72.59
CA LEU A 49 4.04 31.89 73.25
C LEU A 49 4.35 32.01 74.75
N ASN A 50 5.11 31.07 75.33
CA ASN A 50 5.41 31.05 76.76
C ASN A 50 6.89 31.33 77.13
N ASP A 51 7.75 31.65 76.17
CA ASP A 51 9.16 31.90 76.47
C ASP A 51 9.48 33.38 76.69
N THR A 52 9.97 33.66 77.89
CA THR A 52 10.64 34.90 78.27
C THR A 52 12.05 34.92 77.67
N HIS A 53 12.15 34.97 76.34
CA HIS A 53 13.44 35.11 75.66
C HIS A 53 13.93 36.55 75.66
N SER A 54 15.23 36.70 75.90
CA SER A 54 15.93 37.98 75.73
C SER A 54 15.74 38.46 74.28
N PRO A 55 15.50 39.77 74.04
CA PRO A 55 15.29 40.29 72.68
C PRO A 55 16.44 39.98 71.70
N GLU A 56 17.65 39.69 72.21
CA GLU A 56 18.78 39.22 71.39
C GLU A 56 18.63 37.78 70.89
N GLU A 57 18.01 36.89 71.67
CA GLU A 57 17.78 35.49 71.29
C GLU A 57 16.68 35.41 70.22
N SER A 58 15.59 36.16 70.40
CA SER A 58 14.54 36.30 69.38
C SER A 58 15.08 36.87 68.08
N ARG A 59 16.00 37.86 68.15
CA ARG A 59 16.66 38.43 66.98
C ARG A 59 17.54 37.41 66.26
N ARG A 60 18.33 36.62 66.99
CA ARG A 60 19.16 35.54 66.41
C ARG A 60 18.29 34.45 65.77
N GLY A 61 17.18 34.08 66.40
CA GLY A 61 16.23 33.12 65.83
C GLY A 61 15.60 33.62 64.52
N ILE A 62 15.26 34.91 64.46
CA ILE A 62 14.75 35.55 63.23
C ILE A 62 15.84 35.60 62.15
N GLU A 63 17.08 35.96 62.50
CA GLU A 63 18.21 35.98 61.55
C GLU A 63 18.48 34.59 60.96
N GLN A 64 18.48 33.54 61.79
CA GLN A 64 18.61 32.15 61.32
C GLN A 64 17.44 31.74 60.42
N ARG A 65 16.20 32.11 60.76
CA ARG A 65 15.04 31.81 59.92
C ARG A 65 15.11 32.52 58.57
N ILE A 66 15.59 33.77 58.55
CA ILE A 66 15.82 34.53 57.31
C ILE A 66 16.85 33.82 56.43
N ASP A 67 17.93 33.32 57.01
CA ASP A 67 18.97 32.63 56.23
C ASP A 67 18.49 31.27 55.69
N ILE A 68 17.70 30.53 56.47
CA ILE A 68 17.01 29.30 56.00
C ILE A 68 16.08 29.64 54.82
N LEU A 69 15.23 30.66 54.96
CA LEU A 69 14.29 31.07 53.91
C LEU A 69 15.01 31.54 52.63
N LYS A 70 16.16 32.22 52.76
CA LYS A 70 16.99 32.59 51.60
C LYS A 70 17.53 31.35 50.89
N GLN A 71 17.99 30.36 51.65
CA GLN A 71 18.50 29.12 51.08
C GLN A 71 17.38 28.31 50.40
N GLU A 72 16.21 28.21 51.03
CA GLU A 72 15.01 27.61 50.45
C GLU A 72 14.61 28.32 49.15
N LEU A 73 14.58 29.66 49.13
CA LEU A 73 14.27 30.44 47.94
C LEU A 73 15.27 30.20 46.80
N LEU A 74 16.57 30.12 47.10
CA LEU A 74 17.60 29.80 46.12
C LEU A 74 17.40 28.39 45.54
N THR A 75 17.06 27.41 46.38
CA THR A 75 16.77 26.05 45.91
C THR A 75 15.52 26.01 45.04
N ALA A 76 14.44 26.69 45.44
CA ALA A 76 13.21 26.78 44.67
C ALA A 76 13.43 27.45 43.31
N ALA A 77 14.20 28.54 43.26
CA ALA A 77 14.57 29.20 42.01
C ALA A 77 15.39 28.29 41.08
N SER A 78 16.30 27.49 41.65
CA SER A 78 17.08 26.52 40.87
C SER A 78 16.20 25.38 40.32
N LEU A 79 15.25 24.88 41.12
CA LEU A 79 14.31 23.84 40.71
C LEU A 79 13.39 24.34 39.59
N GLU A 80 12.91 25.59 39.67
CA GLU A 80 12.08 26.16 38.62
C GLU A 80 12.87 26.33 37.31
N SER A 81 14.15 26.68 37.38
CA SER A 81 15.02 26.72 36.19
C SER A 81 15.22 25.33 35.57
N VAL A 82 15.40 24.29 36.39
CA VAL A 82 15.51 22.91 35.89
C VAL A 82 14.18 22.45 35.29
N ARG A 83 13.07 22.75 35.97
CA ARG A 83 11.72 22.43 35.49
C ARG A 83 11.45 23.06 34.14
N ALA A 84 11.73 24.35 33.96
CA ALA A 84 11.58 25.04 32.68
C ALA A 84 12.36 24.33 31.56
N LYS A 85 13.63 23.97 31.81
CA LYS A 85 14.46 23.25 30.83
C LYS A 85 13.93 21.85 30.50
N VAL A 86 13.40 21.14 31.49
CA VAL A 86 12.79 19.81 31.26
C VAL A 86 11.53 19.95 30.42
N VAL A 87 10.66 20.92 30.73
CA VAL A 87 9.44 21.19 29.97
C VAL A 87 9.77 21.59 28.53
N ASP A 88 10.74 22.50 28.33
CA ASP A 88 11.17 22.91 26.99
C ASP A 88 11.68 21.72 26.16
N ARG A 89 12.43 20.82 26.80
CA ARG A 89 12.93 19.61 26.13
C ARG A 89 11.81 18.65 25.76
N LEU A 90 10.89 18.36 26.69
CA LEU A 90 9.75 17.49 26.42
C LEU A 90 8.86 18.05 25.31
N LEU A 91 8.68 19.38 25.29
CA LEU A 91 7.91 20.06 24.25
C LEU A 91 8.62 20.00 22.90
N ALA A 92 9.95 20.15 22.86
CA ALA A 92 10.73 19.99 21.64
C ALA A 92 10.64 18.55 21.09
N ASP A 93 10.77 17.54 21.96
CA ASP A 93 10.68 16.13 21.59
C ASP A 93 9.28 15.81 21.04
N ALA A 94 8.21 16.31 21.69
CA ALA A 94 6.84 16.13 21.22
C ALA A 94 6.55 16.84 19.88
N ILE A 95 7.12 18.02 19.65
CA ILE A 95 7.02 18.71 18.35
C ILE A 95 7.72 17.89 17.28
N GLN A 96 8.91 17.36 17.56
CA GLN A 96 9.66 16.54 16.61
C GLN A 96 8.90 15.26 16.24
N GLU A 97 8.31 14.57 17.21
CA GLU A 97 7.50 13.39 16.98
C GLU A 97 6.26 13.72 16.13
N ARG A 98 5.55 14.80 16.47
CA ARG A 98 4.42 15.28 15.67
C ARG A 98 4.84 15.58 14.23
N ASP A 99 5.95 16.29 14.03
CA ASP A 99 6.42 16.66 12.70
C ASP A 99 6.82 15.44 11.87
N ALA A 100 7.39 14.42 12.49
CA ALA A 100 7.67 13.13 11.85
C ALA A 100 6.37 12.46 11.36
N VAL A 101 5.38 12.32 12.24
CA VAL A 101 4.07 11.73 11.88
C VAL A 101 3.36 12.54 10.79
N VAL A 102 3.38 13.87 10.87
CA VAL A 102 2.80 14.74 9.84
C VAL A 102 3.49 14.56 8.50
N SER A 103 4.82 14.41 8.49
CA SER A 103 5.58 14.19 7.26
C SER A 103 5.21 12.84 6.61
N GLU A 104 5.05 11.79 7.40
CA GLU A 104 4.59 10.47 6.93
C GLU A 104 3.17 10.53 6.39
N TYR A 105 2.26 11.20 7.10
CA TYR A 105 0.89 11.41 6.66
C TYR A 105 0.83 12.13 5.30
N LEU A 106 1.63 13.18 5.11
CA LEU A 106 1.68 13.93 3.85
C LEU A 106 2.21 13.08 2.69
N LEU A 107 3.19 12.21 2.95
CA LEU A 107 3.69 11.27 1.94
C LEU A 107 2.60 10.28 1.51
N ILE A 108 1.95 9.63 2.49
CA ILE A 108 0.85 8.69 2.22
C ILE A 108 -0.29 9.39 1.47
N HIS A 109 -0.64 10.62 1.89
CA HIS A 109 -1.70 11.39 1.24
C HIS A 109 -1.36 11.70 -0.22
N ARG A 110 -0.11 12.08 -0.51
CA ARG A 110 0.37 12.33 -1.87
C ARG A 110 0.28 11.08 -2.73
N ASP A 111 0.71 9.93 -2.19
CA ASP A 111 0.70 8.67 -2.93
C ASP A 111 -0.72 8.16 -3.17
N LEU A 112 -1.63 8.35 -2.21
CA LEU A 112 -3.06 8.11 -2.39
C LEU A 112 -3.66 9.01 -3.49
N GLN A 113 -3.27 10.28 -3.54
CA GLN A 113 -3.74 11.21 -4.57
C GLN A 113 -3.28 10.77 -5.97
N LYS A 114 -2.02 10.32 -6.10
CA LYS A 114 -1.50 9.74 -7.35
C LYS A 114 -2.27 8.48 -7.75
N ALA A 115 -2.46 7.54 -6.83
CA ALA A 115 -3.21 6.32 -7.09
C ALA A 115 -4.66 6.61 -7.55
N ARG A 116 -5.31 7.63 -6.97
CA ARG A 116 -6.64 8.07 -7.41
C ARG A 116 -6.63 8.67 -8.83
N GLN A 117 -5.61 9.43 -9.18
CA GLN A 117 -5.46 9.96 -10.53
C GLN A 117 -5.23 8.83 -11.54
N GLU A 118 -4.33 7.90 -11.24
CA GLU A 118 -4.07 6.72 -12.06
C GLU A 118 -5.35 5.87 -12.24
N LEU A 119 -6.11 5.64 -11.16
CA LEU A 119 -7.40 4.95 -11.23
C LEU A 119 -8.38 5.69 -12.16
N SER A 120 -8.48 7.01 -12.05
CA SER A 120 -9.36 7.79 -12.94
C SER A 120 -8.93 7.68 -14.40
N THR A 121 -7.63 7.76 -14.69
CA THR A 121 -7.12 7.64 -16.07
C THR A 121 -7.35 6.25 -16.64
N THR A 122 -7.13 5.19 -15.86
CA THR A 122 -7.36 3.81 -16.29
C THR A 122 -8.84 3.53 -16.49
N GLN A 123 -9.72 4.08 -15.65
CA GLN A 123 -11.17 3.98 -15.87
C GLN A 123 -11.61 4.63 -17.19
N ILE A 124 -11.06 5.79 -17.53
CA ILE A 124 -11.33 6.45 -18.82
C ILE A 124 -10.86 5.55 -19.97
N GLN A 125 -9.64 5.03 -19.91
CA GLN A 125 -9.10 4.12 -20.93
C GLN A 125 -9.94 2.86 -21.11
N VAL A 126 -10.47 2.30 -20.02
CA VAL A 126 -11.38 1.13 -20.08
C VAL A 126 -12.68 1.50 -20.78
N LEU A 127 -13.26 2.67 -20.50
CA LEU A 127 -14.47 3.13 -21.18
C LEU A 127 -14.24 3.33 -22.68
N ASP A 128 -13.12 3.94 -23.07
CA ASP A 128 -12.75 4.12 -24.47
C ASP A 128 -12.57 2.77 -25.17
N CYS A 129 -11.85 1.84 -24.55
CA CYS A 129 -11.68 0.48 -25.08
C CYS A 129 -13.01 -0.27 -25.19
N GLN A 130 -13.91 -0.12 -24.22
CA GLN A 130 -15.26 -0.69 -24.29
C GLN A 130 -16.09 -0.09 -25.43
N TYR A 131 -15.96 1.22 -25.66
CA TYR A 131 -16.62 1.89 -26.77
C TYR A 131 -16.13 1.36 -28.12
N ASP A 132 -14.81 1.26 -28.30
CA ASP A 132 -14.20 0.72 -29.51
C ASP A 132 -14.57 -0.74 -29.73
N ASN A 133 -14.55 -1.56 -28.68
CA ASN A 133 -14.99 -2.96 -28.76
C ASN A 133 -16.45 -3.07 -29.18
N ARG A 134 -17.35 -2.23 -28.66
CA ARG A 134 -18.76 -2.21 -29.09
C ARG A 134 -18.88 -1.84 -30.57
N LYS A 135 -18.11 -0.86 -31.04
CA LYS A 135 -18.10 -0.44 -32.44
C LYS A 135 -17.59 -1.56 -33.36
N LEU A 136 -16.50 -2.24 -32.97
CA LEU A 136 -15.97 -3.40 -33.71
C LEU A 136 -16.96 -4.55 -33.76
N VAL A 137 -17.64 -4.86 -32.64
CA VAL A 137 -18.69 -5.89 -32.60
C VAL A 137 -19.86 -5.52 -33.52
N GLN A 138 -20.26 -4.25 -33.56
CA GLN A 138 -21.28 -3.79 -34.50
C GLN A 138 -20.84 -3.96 -35.96
N LEU A 139 -19.61 -3.56 -36.30
CA LEU A 139 -19.06 -3.74 -37.65
C LEU A 139 -19.00 -5.22 -38.03
N LEU A 140 -18.46 -6.08 -37.16
CA LEU A 140 -18.44 -7.53 -37.35
C LEU A 140 -19.86 -8.09 -37.53
N SER A 141 -20.82 -7.66 -36.72
CA SER A 141 -22.21 -8.11 -36.88
C SER A 141 -22.75 -7.75 -38.27
N SER A 142 -22.51 -6.52 -38.74
CA SER A 142 -22.95 -6.09 -40.07
C SER A 142 -22.24 -6.83 -41.21
N GLU A 143 -20.94 -7.12 -41.08
CA GLU A 143 -20.19 -7.92 -42.05
C GLU A 143 -20.64 -9.38 -42.04
N THR A 144 -20.92 -9.97 -40.88
CA THR A 144 -21.42 -11.34 -40.79
C THR A 144 -22.84 -11.47 -41.34
N GLU A 145 -23.71 -10.47 -41.13
CA GLU A 145 -25.03 -10.45 -41.76
C GLU A 145 -24.91 -10.26 -43.28
N ALA A 146 -24.04 -9.36 -43.77
CA ALA A 146 -23.76 -9.21 -45.20
C ALA A 146 -23.17 -10.49 -45.81
N ALA A 147 -22.29 -11.19 -45.10
CA ALA A 147 -21.71 -12.46 -45.52
C ALA A 147 -22.77 -13.57 -45.52
N LYS A 148 -23.64 -13.63 -44.51
CA LYS A 148 -24.77 -14.56 -44.47
C LYS A 148 -25.73 -14.32 -45.63
N GLU A 149 -26.12 -13.07 -45.91
CA GLU A 149 -26.93 -12.71 -47.07
C GLU A 149 -26.26 -13.10 -48.39
N ALA A 150 -24.96 -12.84 -48.53
CA ALA A 150 -24.18 -13.27 -49.69
C ALA A 150 -24.13 -14.80 -49.83
N THR A 151 -24.03 -15.57 -48.73
CA THR A 151 -24.10 -17.04 -48.77
C THR A 151 -25.51 -17.56 -48.99
N ALA A 152 -26.55 -16.88 -48.49
CA ALA A 152 -27.96 -17.27 -48.66
C ALA A 152 -28.46 -17.03 -50.09
N SER A 153 -27.87 -16.06 -50.80
CA SER A 153 -28.11 -15.80 -52.23
C SER A 153 -27.20 -16.63 -53.15
N ARG A 154 -26.26 -17.40 -52.59
CA ARG A 154 -25.33 -18.27 -53.32
C ARG A 154 -25.87 -19.70 -53.35
N ASN A 155 -26.05 -20.26 -54.55
CA ASN A 155 -26.51 -21.64 -54.69
C ASN A 155 -25.48 -22.59 -54.05
N PRO A 156 -25.87 -23.44 -53.08
CA PRO A 156 -24.95 -24.38 -52.44
C PRO A 156 -24.35 -25.38 -53.44
N GLU A 157 -25.04 -25.64 -54.55
CA GLU A 157 -24.51 -26.47 -55.64
C GLU A 157 -23.29 -25.86 -56.34
N ASP A 158 -23.22 -24.54 -56.50
CA ASP A 158 -22.10 -23.89 -57.18
C ASP A 158 -20.85 -23.87 -56.30
N ASP A 159 -21.01 -23.71 -54.99
CA ASP A 159 -19.90 -23.82 -54.03
C ASP A 159 -19.40 -25.24 -53.89
N GLN A 160 -20.29 -26.23 -53.91
CA GLN A 160 -19.89 -27.62 -53.86
C GLN A 160 -19.21 -28.06 -55.17
N ARG A 161 -19.60 -27.50 -56.32
CA ARG A 161 -18.88 -27.68 -57.60
C ARG A 161 -17.52 -26.98 -57.60
N ALA A 162 -17.42 -25.78 -57.05
CA ALA A 162 -16.15 -25.06 -56.95
C ALA A 162 -15.16 -25.78 -56.01
N ALA A 163 -15.63 -26.24 -54.84
CA ALA A 163 -14.83 -27.02 -53.90
C ALA A 163 -14.34 -28.34 -54.51
N ARG A 164 -15.21 -29.07 -55.23
CA ARG A 164 -14.82 -30.30 -55.94
C ARG A 164 -13.77 -30.04 -57.03
N ARG A 165 -13.90 -28.96 -57.80
CA ARG A 165 -12.89 -28.60 -58.81
C ARG A 165 -11.53 -28.28 -58.19
N ILE A 166 -11.51 -27.63 -57.03
CA ILE A 166 -10.27 -27.34 -56.30
C ILE A 166 -9.67 -28.63 -55.74
N GLU A 167 -10.49 -29.53 -55.19
CA GLU A 167 -10.05 -30.83 -54.69
C GLU A 167 -9.51 -31.73 -55.81
N GLU A 168 -10.18 -31.77 -56.96
CA GLU A 168 -9.73 -32.46 -58.17
C GLU A 168 -8.41 -31.86 -58.70
N GLY A 169 -8.30 -30.52 -58.71
CA GLY A 169 -7.07 -29.82 -59.09
C GLY A 169 -5.90 -30.12 -58.14
N LEU A 170 -6.15 -30.20 -56.83
CA LEU A 170 -5.15 -30.60 -55.83
C LEU A 170 -4.70 -32.04 -56.03
N LYS A 171 -5.63 -32.97 -56.32
CA LYS A 171 -5.30 -34.37 -56.62
C LYS A 171 -4.46 -34.51 -57.87
N ASP A 172 -4.81 -33.79 -58.95
CA ASP A 172 -4.04 -33.79 -60.20
C ASP A 172 -2.64 -33.19 -60.01
N VAL A 173 -2.51 -32.10 -59.23
CA VAL A 173 -1.20 -31.53 -58.89
C VAL A 173 -0.38 -32.49 -58.03
N ASN A 174 -1.00 -33.17 -57.06
CA ASN A 174 -0.29 -34.15 -56.23
C ASN A 174 0.20 -35.35 -57.05
N ILE A 175 -0.64 -35.87 -57.96
CA ILE A 175 -0.24 -36.94 -58.88
C ILE A 175 0.90 -36.47 -59.79
N LYS A 176 0.83 -35.24 -60.31
CA LYS A 176 1.91 -34.67 -61.14
C LYS A 176 3.21 -34.50 -60.34
N ASP A 177 3.12 -34.07 -59.09
CA ASP A 177 4.28 -33.94 -58.20
C ASP A 177 4.91 -35.31 -57.92
N ASP A 178 4.10 -36.34 -57.67
CA ASP A 178 4.56 -37.73 -57.50
C ASP A 178 5.26 -38.26 -58.76
N ILE A 179 4.68 -38.02 -59.95
CA ILE A 179 5.27 -38.43 -61.23
C ILE A 179 6.60 -37.70 -61.46
N VAL A 180 6.62 -36.38 -61.30
CA VAL A 180 7.84 -35.58 -61.47
C VAL A 180 8.89 -36.01 -60.46
N SER A 181 8.49 -36.30 -59.22
CA SER A 181 9.39 -36.79 -58.18
C SER A 181 10.04 -38.11 -58.55
N ASN A 182 9.24 -39.09 -59.00
CA ASN A 182 9.74 -40.39 -59.43
C ASN A 182 10.63 -40.30 -60.68
N VAL A 183 10.30 -39.44 -61.64
CA VAL A 183 11.12 -39.21 -62.84
C VAL A 183 12.46 -38.57 -62.48
N LEU A 184 12.47 -37.55 -61.61
CA LEU A 184 13.70 -36.92 -61.13
C LEU A 184 14.57 -37.90 -60.34
N GLN A 185 13.99 -38.70 -59.45
CA GLN A 185 14.71 -39.76 -58.73
C GLN A 185 15.33 -40.77 -59.71
N GLY A 186 14.55 -41.24 -60.70
CA GLY A 186 15.05 -42.16 -61.73
C GLY A 186 16.20 -41.56 -62.54
N LEU A 187 16.05 -40.32 -63.02
CA LEU A 187 17.11 -39.61 -63.75
C LEU A 187 18.37 -39.40 -62.91
N MET A 188 18.24 -39.06 -61.62
CA MET A 188 19.40 -38.88 -60.75
C MET A 188 20.12 -40.20 -60.45
N LEU A 189 19.38 -41.31 -60.32
CA LEU A 189 19.95 -42.64 -60.11
C LEU A 189 20.59 -43.21 -61.38
N GLU A 190 20.00 -42.95 -62.55
CA GLU A 190 20.46 -43.49 -63.84
C GLU A 190 21.52 -42.63 -64.54
N SER A 191 21.62 -41.33 -64.22
CA SER A 191 22.60 -40.42 -64.83
C SER A 191 24.04 -40.64 -64.36
N GLY A 192 24.27 -41.49 -63.35
CA GLY A 192 25.60 -41.75 -62.81
C GLY A 192 26.24 -40.54 -62.10
N VAL A 193 25.45 -39.51 -61.78
CA VAL A 193 25.87 -38.34 -61.01
C VAL A 193 26.03 -38.74 -59.55
N ASP A 194 27.14 -38.34 -58.90
CA ASP A 194 27.39 -38.60 -57.48
C ASP A 194 26.56 -37.65 -56.59
N TRP A 195 25.26 -37.92 -56.52
CA TRP A 195 24.29 -37.14 -55.75
C TRP A 195 24.45 -37.29 -54.23
N VAL A 196 25.24 -38.26 -53.76
CA VAL A 196 25.49 -38.51 -52.34
C VAL A 196 26.44 -37.47 -51.76
N ASN A 197 27.43 -37.05 -52.55
CA ASN A 197 28.48 -36.14 -52.11
C ASN A 197 28.19 -34.66 -52.44
N ASP A 198 27.18 -34.37 -53.28
CA ASP A 198 26.71 -33.02 -53.56
C ASP A 198 25.54 -32.63 -52.62
N PRO A 199 25.72 -31.62 -51.75
CA PRO A 199 24.67 -31.15 -50.84
C PRO A 199 23.39 -30.71 -51.55
N HIS A 200 23.50 -30.20 -52.77
CA HIS A 200 22.34 -29.74 -53.55
C HIS A 200 21.51 -30.93 -54.03
N TYR A 201 22.13 -31.94 -54.65
CA TYR A 201 21.43 -33.13 -55.14
C TYR A 201 20.91 -34.01 -54.00
N LEU A 202 21.63 -34.10 -52.88
CA LEU A 202 21.14 -34.76 -51.67
C LEU A 202 19.88 -34.08 -51.12
N SER A 203 19.85 -32.75 -51.08
CA SER A 203 18.68 -31.99 -50.63
C SER A 203 17.46 -32.20 -51.54
N VAL A 204 17.69 -32.32 -52.84
CA VAL A 204 16.66 -32.62 -53.83
C VAL A 204 16.14 -34.04 -53.59
N MET A 205 16.98 -35.07 -53.49
CA MET A 205 16.55 -36.45 -53.18
C MET A 205 15.74 -36.56 -51.87
N LEU A 206 16.16 -35.86 -50.82
CA LEU A 206 15.49 -35.93 -49.51
C LEU A 206 14.13 -35.23 -49.52
N ARG A 207 13.97 -34.16 -50.30
CA ARG A 207 12.67 -33.47 -50.48
C ARG A 207 11.72 -34.28 -51.35
N LEU A 208 12.25 -34.99 -52.34
CA LEU A 208 11.49 -35.86 -53.24
C LEU A 208 10.93 -37.11 -52.53
N LYS A 209 11.55 -37.55 -51.42
CA LYS A 209 11.15 -38.75 -50.65
C LYS A 209 9.95 -38.55 -49.72
N ARG A 210 9.25 -37.40 -49.76
CA ARG A 210 8.16 -37.13 -48.82
C ARG A 210 6.80 -37.53 -49.39
N ALA A 211 6.48 -38.82 -49.32
CA ALA A 211 5.12 -39.34 -49.42
C ALA A 211 5.01 -40.72 -48.75
N GLU A 212 4.90 -40.72 -47.41
CA GLU A 212 4.09 -41.67 -46.63
C GLU A 212 3.35 -40.88 -45.55
#